data_AF-A0A944TTM3-F1
#
_entry.id   AF-A0A944TTM3-F1
#
_cell.length_a   1.000
_cell.length_b   1.000
_cell.length_c   1.000
_cell.angle_alpha   90.00
_cell.angle_beta   90.00
_cell.angle_gamma   90.00
#
_symmetry.space_group_name_H-M   'P 1'
#
loop_
_entity.id
_entity.type
_entity.pdbx_description
1 polymer ?
#
loop_
_entity_poly.entity_id
_entity_poly.type
_entity_poly.pdbx_seq_one_letter_code
_entity_poly.pdbx_strand_id
1 'polypeptide(L)' 'MSTLFEKLGGRDAVNAAVDIFYTKVLADQRINKFFENTDMAKQ' A
#
# COMPACT_ATOMS: atom_id res chain seq x y z
N MET A 1 -19.25 -4.63 17.36
CA MET A 1 -18.92 -4.50 15.93
C MET A 1 -17.49 -4.06 15.82
N SER A 2 -16.66 -4.76 15.04
CA SER A 2 -15.29 -4.33 14.76
C SER A 2 -15.21 -3.62 13.41
N THR A 3 -14.38 -2.59 13.36
CA THR A 3 -14.02 -1.84 12.16
C THR A 3 -13.25 -2.71 11.18
N LEU A 4 -13.21 -2.33 9.90
CA LEU A 4 -12.38 -3.01 8.91
C LEU A 4 -10.89 -2.99 9.31
N PHE A 5 -10.43 -1.88 9.90
CA PHE A 5 -9.07 -1.74 10.41
C PHE A 5 -8.72 -2.82 11.44
N GLU A 6 -9.59 -3.05 12.42
CA GLU A 6 -9.40 -4.10 13.43
C GLU A 6 -9.47 -5.50 12.81
N LYS A 7 -10.38 -5.72 11.86
CA LYS A 7 -10.49 -7.00 11.14
C LYS A 7 -9.26 -7.32 10.29
N LEU A 8 -8.58 -6.29 9.78
CA LEU A 8 -7.34 -6.43 9.01
C LEU A 8 -6.10 -6.63 9.89
N GLY A 9 -6.22 -6.59 11.21
CA GLY A 9 -5.10 -6.77 12.14
C GLY A 9 -4.52 -5.46 12.70
N GLY A 10 -5.24 -4.36 12.54
CA GLY A 10 -4.84 -3.06 13.09
C GLY A 10 -3.60 -2.48 12.41
N ARG A 11 -2.89 -1.62 13.13
CA ARG A 11 -1.86 -0.72 12.55
C ARG A 11 -0.74 -1.49 11.86
N ASP A 12 -0.20 -2.51 12.50
CA ASP A 12 1.00 -3.20 12.01
C ASP A 12 0.71 -4.01 10.75
N ALA A 13 -0.45 -4.68 10.71
CA ALA A 13 -0.89 -5.42 9.55
C ALA A 13 -1.19 -4.50 8.36
N VAL A 14 -1.81 -3.34 8.62
CA VAL A 14 -2.06 -2.34 7.58
C VAL A 14 -0.76 -1.74 7.05
N ASN A 15 0.20 -1.41 7.93
CA ASN A 15 1.50 -0.91 7.50
C ASN A 15 2.22 -1.92 6.60
N ALA A 16 2.28 -3.19 7.01
CA ALA A 16 2.90 -4.24 6.21
C ALA A 16 2.20 -4.43 4.85
N ALA A 17 0.87 -4.32 4.82
CA ALA A 17 0.10 -4.42 3.58
C ALA A 17 0.41 -3.25 2.62
N VAL A 18 0.58 -2.04 3.15
CA VAL A 18 0.93 -0.83 2.37
C VAL A 18 2.34 -0.96 1.77
N ASP A 19 3.32 -1.44 2.54
CA ASP A 19 4.70 -1.67 2.05
C ASP A 19 4.72 -2.67 0.87
N ILE A 20 3.99 -3.77 1.02
CA ILE A 20 3.85 -4.79 -0.04
C ILE A 20 3.12 -4.21 -1.25
N PHE A 21 2.08 -3.42 -1.04
CA PHE A 21 1.32 -2.78 -2.11
C PHE A 21 2.21 -1.88 -2.96
N TYR A 22 3.00 -1.00 -2.34
CA TYR A 22 3.90 -0.11 -3.06
C TYR A 22 4.95 -0.87 -3.89
N THR A 23 5.52 -1.93 -3.32
CA THR A 23 6.45 -2.80 -4.03
C THR A 23 5.81 -3.41 -5.28
N LYS A 24 4.56 -3.88 -5.17
CA LYS A 24 3.83 -4.49 -6.28
C LYS A 24 3.43 -3.47 -7.35
N VAL A 25 2.99 -2.28 -6.95
CA VAL A 25 2.57 -1.21 -7.88
C VAL A 25 3.73 -0.75 -8.74
N LEU A 26 4.91 -0.53 -8.16
CA LEU A 26 6.09 -0.09 -8.91
C LEU A 26 6.59 -1.17 -9.89
N ALA A 27 6.46 -2.44 -9.52
CA ALA A 27 6.82 -3.57 -10.37
C ALA A 27 5.82 -3.83 -11.51
N ASP A 28 4.60 -3.30 -11.42
CA ASP A 28 3.54 -3.55 -12.40
C ASP A 28 3.56 -2.52 -13.53
N GLN A 29 4.09 -2.92 -14.69
CA GLN A 29 4.20 -2.09 -15.89
C GLN A 29 2.85 -1.58 -16.44
N ARG A 30 1.72 -2.14 -16.01
CA ARG A 30 0.39 -1.70 -16.46
C ARG A 30 -0.02 -0.40 -15.78
N ILE A 31 0.43 -0.20 -14.53
CA ILE A 31 -0.04 0.88 -13.65
C ILE A 31 1.07 1.74 -13.06
N ASN A 32 2.33 1.29 -13.07
CA ASN A 32 3.45 2.04 -12.49
C ASN A 32 3.61 3.45 -13.06
N LYS A 33 3.27 3.65 -14.34
CA LYS A 33 3.27 4.94 -15.03
C LYS A 33 2.39 6.01 -14.36
N PHE A 34 1.33 5.61 -13.65
CA PHE A 34 0.49 6.55 -12.92
C PHE A 34 1.16 7.09 -11.65
N PHE A 35 2.25 6.45 -11.21
CA PHE A 35 2.97 6.76 -9.97
C PHE A 35 4.39 7.27 -10.21
N GLU A 36 4.80 7.53 -11.45
CA GLU A 36 6.16 7.98 -11.82
C GLU A 36 6.57 9.31 -11.16
N ASN A 37 5.61 10.18 -10.85
CA ASN A 37 5.85 11.47 -10.22
C ASN A 37 5.47 11.49 -8.73
N THR A 38 5.14 10.34 -8.15
CA THR A 38 4.75 10.22 -6.74
C THR A 38 5.95 9.79 -5.91
N ASP A 39 6.27 10.56 -4.87
CA ASP A 39 7.24 10.13 -3.86
C ASP A 39 6.60 9.07 -2.96
N MET A 40 6.74 7.81 -3.36
CA MET A 40 6.13 6.65 -2.70
C MET A 40 6.64 6.42 -1.28
N ALA A 41 7.78 7.00 -0.90
CA ALA A 41 8.29 6.95 0.47
C ALA A 41 7.65 8.01 1.38
N LYS A 42 6.97 9.02 0.81
CA LYS A 42 6.28 10.11 1.54
C LYS A 42 4.75 10.00 1.53
N GLN A 43 4.18 9.08 0.76
CA GLN A 43 2.75 9.06 0.42
C GLN A 43 1.93 8.10 1.28
#